data_AF-A0A7C7LVM6-F1
#
_entry.id   AF-A0A7C7LVM6-F1
#
_cell.length_a   1.000
_cell.length_b   1.000
_cell.length_c   1.000
_cell.angle_alpha   90.00
_cell.angle_beta   90.00
_cell.angle_gamma   90.00
#
_symmetry.space_group_name_H-M   'P 1'
#
loop_
_entity.id
_entity.type
_entity.pdbx_description
1 polymer ?
#
loop_
_entity_poly.entity_id
_entity_poly.type
_entity_poly.pdbx_seq_one_letter_code
_entity_poly.pdbx_strand_id
1 'polypeptide(L)'
;HQNLRSEVEVISEIASRVLGNDKLFNWSELEDHNSIRKIISRIIPGFESMDSIGESKTEFHIPGRILNKPVFPTESTKAKFIYHPIPNLDELNENEFQLLSVRSEGQFNTVVYEEKDLYRNQDRRDVVLMNKDDMFQMGFSENDSVSVKSKTGVMNHILVRPFDIKKGAVLMYYPEVNSLISQSVDPLSRTPGFKSTIVIIQAGQS
;
A
#
# COMPACT_ATOMS: atom_id res chain seq x y z
N HIS A 1 -8.11 21.12 -20.39
CA HIS A 1 -8.17 21.21 -18.91
C HIS A 1 -8.40 22.65 -18.43
N GLN A 2 -9.43 23.36 -18.89
CA GLN A 2 -9.65 24.76 -18.46
C GLN A 2 -10.59 24.94 -17.26
N ASN A 3 -11.26 23.86 -16.81
CA ASN A 3 -12.28 23.92 -15.75
C ASN A 3 -12.05 22.89 -14.63
N LEU A 4 -10.83 22.36 -14.47
CA LEU A 4 -10.54 21.49 -13.33
C LEU A 4 -10.24 22.35 -12.11
N ARG A 5 -11.04 22.15 -11.06
CA ARG A 5 -10.81 22.72 -9.74
C ARG A 5 -9.84 21.85 -8.97
N SER A 6 -9.05 22.47 -8.11
CA SER A 6 -8.22 21.76 -7.13
C SER A 6 -9.11 21.05 -6.10
N GLU A 7 -8.57 20.01 -5.47
CA GLU A 7 -9.25 19.30 -4.38
C GLU A 7 -9.63 20.25 -3.23
N VAL A 8 -8.73 21.18 -2.90
CA VAL A 8 -8.93 22.16 -1.85
C VAL A 8 -10.10 23.10 -2.19
N GLU A 9 -10.20 23.60 -3.42
CA GLU A 9 -11.34 24.43 -3.86
C GLU A 9 -12.66 23.67 -3.74
N VAL A 10 -12.69 22.39 -4.09
CA VAL A 10 -13.90 21.57 -4.00
C VAL A 10 -14.30 21.35 -2.54
N ILE A 11 -13.35 20.97 -1.67
CA ILE A 11 -13.60 20.75 -0.25
C ILE A 11 -14.06 22.03 0.44
N SER A 12 -13.37 23.15 0.18
CA SER A 12 -13.71 24.46 0.75
C SER A 12 -15.10 24.93 0.33
N GLU A 13 -15.48 24.75 -0.94
CA GLU A 13 -16.83 25.12 -1.38
C GLU A 13 -17.92 24.25 -0.73
N ILE A 14 -17.71 22.93 -0.64
CA ILE A 14 -18.66 22.03 0.04
C ILE A 14 -18.82 22.47 1.50
N ALA A 15 -17.71 22.69 2.20
CA ALA A 15 -17.73 23.11 3.60
C ALA A 15 -18.42 24.47 3.78
N SER A 16 -18.11 25.45 2.92
CA SER A 16 -18.76 26.76 2.88
C SER A 16 -20.28 26.65 2.70
N ARG A 17 -20.76 25.78 1.80
CA ARG A 17 -22.20 25.58 1.54
C ARG A 17 -22.92 24.84 2.67
N VAL A 18 -22.25 23.89 3.33
CA VAL A 18 -22.86 23.02 4.35
C VAL A 18 -22.79 23.64 5.74
N LEU A 19 -21.64 24.22 6.11
CA LEU A 19 -21.35 24.74 7.44
C LEU A 19 -21.54 26.26 7.52
N GLY A 20 -21.56 26.96 6.37
CA GLY A 20 -21.53 28.41 6.31
C GLY A 20 -20.14 28.98 6.58
N ASN A 21 -19.97 30.27 6.27
CA ASN A 21 -18.82 31.05 6.71
C ASN A 21 -19.27 31.95 7.87
N ASP A 22 -18.42 32.08 8.90
CA ASP A 22 -18.68 33.02 10.00
C ASP A 22 -17.45 33.88 10.30
N LYS A 23 -17.52 34.66 11.38
CA LYS A 23 -16.44 35.58 11.77
C LYS A 23 -15.19 34.86 12.31
N LEU A 24 -15.32 33.60 12.72
CA LEU A 24 -14.23 32.79 13.26
C LEU A 24 -13.53 32.00 12.16
N PHE A 25 -14.28 31.55 11.14
CA PHE A 25 -13.73 30.74 10.07
C PHE A 25 -14.41 30.98 8.72
N ASN A 26 -13.61 31.39 7.73
CA ASN A 26 -14.03 31.54 6.35
C ASN A 26 -13.38 30.46 5.48
N TRP A 27 -14.18 29.50 5.01
CA TRP A 27 -13.72 28.35 4.23
C TRP A 27 -13.05 28.74 2.92
N SER A 28 -13.44 29.86 2.31
CA SER A 28 -12.83 30.32 1.05
C SER A 28 -11.36 30.70 1.23
N GLU A 29 -10.92 31.04 2.44
CA GLU A 29 -9.51 31.35 2.70
C GLU A 29 -8.60 30.14 2.53
N LEU A 30 -9.15 28.92 2.71
CA LEU A 30 -8.39 27.69 2.52
C LEU A 30 -8.10 27.40 1.04
N GLU A 31 -8.82 28.02 0.10
CA GLU A 31 -8.54 27.86 -1.34
C GLU A 31 -7.12 28.34 -1.70
N ASP A 32 -6.55 29.26 -0.89
CA ASP A 32 -5.15 29.62 -0.96
C ASP A 32 -4.27 28.67 -0.12
N HIS A 33 -3.41 27.92 -0.80
CA HIS A 33 -2.43 27.04 -0.14
C HIS A 33 -1.52 27.78 0.86
N ASN A 34 -1.26 29.08 0.68
CA ASN A 34 -0.46 29.84 1.64
C ASN A 34 -1.21 30.02 2.98
N SER A 35 -2.51 30.31 2.93
CA SER A 35 -3.37 30.37 4.12
C SER A 35 -3.36 29.04 4.87
N ILE A 36 -3.48 27.90 4.17
CA ILE A 36 -3.39 26.58 4.79
C ILE A 36 -2.06 26.40 5.52
N ARG A 37 -0.93 26.73 4.87
CA ARG A 37 0.40 26.60 5.50
C ARG A 37 0.55 27.47 6.74
N LYS A 38 0.02 28.69 6.72
CA LYS A 38 0.02 29.60 7.88
C LYS A 38 -0.85 29.10 9.03
N ILE A 39 -1.97 28.42 8.73
CA ILE A 39 -2.80 27.79 9.77
C ILE A 39 -2.03 26.61 10.39
N ILE A 40 -1.42 25.76 9.56
CA ILE A 40 -0.62 24.62 10.02
C ILE A 40 0.53 25.10 10.91
N SER A 41 1.28 26.12 10.49
CA SER A 41 2.43 26.63 11.25
C SER A 41 2.07 27.20 12.62
N ARG A 42 0.85 27.72 12.77
CA ARG A 42 0.36 28.28 14.04
C ARG A 42 -0.19 27.23 14.99
N ILE A 43 -0.70 26.11 14.48
CA ILE A 43 -1.47 25.13 15.26
C ILE A 43 -0.65 23.88 15.55
N ILE A 44 0.17 23.41 14.62
CA ILE A 44 0.89 22.14 14.74
C ILE A 44 2.32 22.40 15.24
N PRO A 45 2.68 21.97 16.47
CA PRO A 45 4.03 22.16 16.99
C PRO A 45 5.08 21.51 16.10
N GLY A 46 6.17 22.23 15.83
CA GLY A 46 7.26 21.76 14.96
C GLY A 46 7.04 22.00 13.46
N PHE A 47 5.97 22.69 13.08
CA PHE A 47 5.67 23.08 11.70
C PHE A 47 5.72 24.61 11.51
N GLU A 48 6.29 25.36 12.43
CA GLU A 48 6.34 26.82 12.42
C GLU A 48 6.95 27.36 11.11
N SER A 49 7.98 26.69 10.59
CA SER A 49 8.65 27.02 9.32
C SER A 49 7.76 26.87 8.07
N MET A 50 6.56 26.29 8.17
CA MET A 50 5.65 26.20 7.02
C MET A 50 5.12 27.58 6.57
N ASP A 51 5.13 28.59 7.44
CA ASP A 51 4.60 29.92 7.12
C ASP A 51 5.33 30.62 5.97
N SER A 52 6.60 30.29 5.77
CA SER A 52 7.54 30.97 4.88
C SER A 52 8.11 30.04 3.80
N ILE A 53 7.80 28.74 3.83
CA ILE A 53 8.36 27.74 2.91
C ILE A 53 8.03 28.02 1.43
N GLY A 54 6.87 28.63 1.15
CA GLY A 54 6.48 28.97 -0.22
C GLY A 54 7.40 30.01 -0.87
N GLU A 55 7.91 30.95 -0.07
CA GLU A 55 8.79 32.02 -0.51
C GLU A 55 10.26 31.61 -0.40
N SER A 56 10.66 31.06 0.76
CA SER A 56 12.04 30.69 1.05
C SER A 56 12.50 29.47 0.26
N LYS A 57 11.56 28.60 -0.16
CA LYS A 57 11.82 27.28 -0.76
C LYS A 57 12.78 26.42 0.05
N THR A 58 12.93 26.71 1.33
CA THR A 58 13.87 26.05 2.22
C THR A 58 13.20 24.83 2.84
N GLU A 59 13.83 23.68 2.72
CA GLU A 59 13.36 22.46 3.38
C GLU A 59 13.62 22.53 4.89
N PHE A 60 12.73 21.92 5.67
CA PHE A 60 12.93 21.75 7.09
C PHE A 60 12.58 20.33 7.53
N HIS A 61 13.19 19.89 8.62
CA HIS A 61 12.83 18.63 9.25
C HIS A 61 11.87 18.88 10.40
N ILE A 62 10.85 18.02 10.52
CA ILE A 62 9.99 18.02 11.70
C ILE A 62 10.86 17.71 12.93
N PRO A 63 10.89 18.58 13.95
CA PRO A 63 11.69 18.37 15.15
C PRO A 63 11.44 17.00 15.80
N GLY A 64 12.50 16.38 16.31
CA GLY A 64 12.42 15.08 16.98
C GLY A 64 12.30 13.85 16.07
N ARG A 65 12.19 14.01 14.74
CA ARG A 65 12.26 12.88 13.79
C ARG A 65 13.68 12.36 13.60
N ILE A 66 14.66 13.25 13.59
CA ILE A 66 16.08 12.90 13.54
C ILE A 66 16.61 12.93 14.96
N LEU A 67 17.07 11.78 15.44
CA LEU A 67 17.65 11.63 16.77
C LEU A 67 19.17 11.79 16.70
N ASN A 68 19.65 13.03 16.89
CA ASN A 68 21.08 13.32 16.99
C ASN A 68 21.67 12.98 18.38
N LYS A 69 20.80 12.67 19.34
CA LYS A 69 21.14 12.25 20.70
C LYS A 69 20.23 11.07 21.08
N PRO A 70 20.67 10.15 21.95
CA PRO A 70 19.88 8.99 22.37
C PRO A 70 18.80 9.37 23.41
N VAL A 71 17.99 10.39 23.09
CA VAL A 71 16.88 10.88 23.91
C VAL A 71 15.60 10.57 23.16
N PHE A 72 14.77 9.71 23.77
CA PHE A 72 13.55 9.21 23.14
C PHE A 72 12.32 9.89 23.75
N PRO A 73 11.23 10.08 22.99
CA PRO A 73 9.97 10.63 23.49
C PRO A 73 9.20 9.60 24.32
N THR A 74 9.83 9.11 25.39
CA THR A 74 9.28 8.18 26.37
C THR A 74 9.42 8.79 27.77
N GLU A 75 8.60 8.37 28.72
CA GLU A 75 8.67 8.85 30.11
C GLU A 75 10.07 8.70 30.75
N SER A 76 10.79 7.63 30.37
CA SER A 76 12.15 7.36 30.86
C SER A 76 13.24 8.02 30.02
N THR A 77 12.90 8.70 28.93
CA THR A 77 13.80 9.25 27.90
C THR A 77 14.68 8.23 27.16
N LYS A 78 14.46 6.93 27.41
CA LYS A 78 15.23 5.81 26.85
C LYS A 78 14.39 5.02 25.86
N ALA A 79 15.06 4.27 24.97
CA ALA A 79 14.40 3.31 24.10
C ALA A 79 13.68 2.23 24.92
N LYS A 80 12.48 1.85 24.48
CA LYS A 80 11.70 0.73 25.04
C LYS A 80 11.90 -0.50 24.15
N PHE A 81 12.56 -1.51 24.69
CA PHE A 81 12.69 -2.80 24.00
C PHE A 81 11.46 -3.65 24.31
N ILE A 82 10.80 -4.15 23.27
CA ILE A 82 9.64 -5.03 23.35
C ILE A 82 10.00 -6.27 22.55
N TYR A 83 9.73 -7.45 23.11
CA TYR A 83 9.84 -8.70 22.38
C TYR A 83 8.44 -9.23 22.09
N HIS A 84 8.30 -9.92 20.97
CA HIS A 84 7.09 -10.62 20.61
C HIS A 84 7.45 -12.07 20.32
N PRO A 85 6.61 -13.04 20.71
CA PRO A 85 6.78 -14.40 20.23
C PRO A 85 6.66 -14.40 18.70
N ILE A 86 7.44 -15.25 18.05
CA ILE A 86 7.29 -15.48 16.61
C ILE A 86 5.90 -16.09 16.41
N PRO A 87 5.05 -15.54 15.54
CA PRO A 87 3.72 -16.10 15.30
C PRO A 87 3.87 -17.52 14.76
N ASN A 88 3.06 -18.44 15.30
CA ASN A 88 2.94 -19.78 14.73
C ASN A 88 2.18 -19.62 13.41
N LEU A 89 2.85 -19.88 12.30
CA LEU A 89 2.20 -19.94 10.99
C LEU A 89 1.65 -21.34 10.85
N ASP A 90 0.38 -21.44 10.45
CA ASP A 90 -0.21 -22.73 10.11
C ASP A 90 0.64 -23.39 9.01
N GLU A 91 0.87 -24.70 9.13
CA GLU A 91 1.50 -25.45 8.06
C GLU A 91 0.60 -25.40 6.83
N LEU A 92 1.18 -25.09 5.67
CA LEU A 92 0.47 -25.08 4.41
C LEU A 92 0.04 -26.51 4.07
N ASN A 93 -1.24 -26.70 3.74
CA ASN A 93 -1.74 -27.97 3.22
C ASN A 93 -1.23 -28.21 1.78
N GLU A 94 -1.51 -29.39 1.24
CA GLU A 94 -1.22 -29.68 -0.17
C GLU A 94 -1.90 -28.65 -1.09
N ASN A 95 -1.14 -28.13 -2.06
CA ASN A 95 -1.54 -27.10 -3.02
C ASN A 95 -1.84 -25.71 -2.42
N GLU A 96 -1.55 -25.50 -1.13
CA GLU A 96 -1.59 -24.18 -0.51
C GLU A 96 -0.25 -23.45 -0.67
N PHE A 97 -0.34 -22.16 -0.94
CA PHE A 97 0.79 -21.27 -1.13
C PHE A 97 0.60 -19.97 -0.38
N GLN A 98 1.71 -19.41 0.08
CA GLN A 98 1.77 -18.08 0.63
C GLN A 98 1.82 -17.04 -0.50
N LEU A 99 0.71 -16.36 -0.76
CA LEU A 99 0.64 -15.26 -1.72
C LEU A 99 1.29 -13.99 -1.16
N LEU A 100 2.21 -13.46 -1.96
CA LEU A 100 2.85 -12.17 -1.82
C LEU A 100 2.34 -11.25 -2.95
N SER A 101 1.56 -10.22 -2.60
CA SER A 101 1.21 -9.19 -3.59
C SER A 101 2.43 -8.33 -3.94
N VAL A 102 2.59 -7.92 -5.19
CA VAL A 102 3.66 -7.01 -5.63
C VAL A 102 3.14 -5.88 -6.50
N ARG A 103 3.93 -4.81 -6.62
CA ARG A 103 3.74 -3.76 -7.62
C ARG A 103 4.85 -3.84 -8.65
N SER A 104 4.54 -3.49 -9.89
CA SER A 104 5.56 -3.30 -10.92
C SER A 104 6.19 -1.91 -10.81
N GLU A 105 7.22 -1.67 -11.59
CA GLU A 105 7.85 -0.37 -11.80
C GLU A 105 6.95 0.61 -12.56
N GLY A 106 6.21 0.12 -13.55
CA GLY A 106 5.27 0.89 -14.37
C GLY A 106 3.95 1.20 -13.66
N GLN A 107 3.98 1.32 -12.33
CA GLN A 107 2.80 1.44 -11.49
C GLN A 107 3.04 2.39 -10.33
N PHE A 108 2.04 3.23 -10.01
CA PHE A 108 1.99 3.97 -8.76
C PHE A 108 0.72 3.63 -7.99
N ASN A 109 0.89 2.94 -6.85
CA ASN A 109 -0.23 2.41 -6.06
C ASN A 109 -1.22 1.63 -6.94
N THR A 110 -2.50 2.03 -7.00
CA THR A 110 -3.54 1.34 -7.78
C THR A 110 -3.52 1.69 -9.26
N VAL A 111 -2.76 2.70 -9.66
CA VAL A 111 -2.72 3.18 -11.05
C VAL A 111 -1.63 2.43 -11.79
N VAL A 112 -2.04 1.57 -12.71
CA VAL A 112 -1.15 0.84 -13.62
C VAL A 112 -0.94 1.71 -14.86
N TYR A 113 0.30 2.08 -15.14
CA TYR A 113 0.69 2.80 -16.35
C TYR A 113 1.20 1.86 -17.43
N GLU A 114 1.79 0.72 -17.02
CA GLU A 114 2.33 -0.29 -17.92
C GLU A 114 1.94 -1.69 -17.46
N GLU A 115 1.55 -2.52 -18.43
CA GLU A 115 1.18 -3.93 -18.22
C GLU A 115 2.41 -4.85 -18.11
N LYS A 116 3.59 -4.35 -18.48
CA LYS A 116 4.85 -5.08 -18.43
C LYS A 116 5.57 -4.78 -17.12
N ASP A 117 6.33 -5.75 -16.63
CA ASP A 117 7.29 -5.59 -15.54
C ASP A 117 8.66 -6.04 -16.05
N LEU A 118 9.50 -5.08 -16.40
CA LEU A 118 10.84 -5.32 -16.92
C LEU A 118 11.77 -5.93 -15.86
N TYR A 119 11.57 -5.59 -14.58
CA TYR A 119 12.41 -6.14 -13.50
C TYR A 119 12.16 -7.62 -13.28
N ARG A 120 10.94 -8.09 -13.52
CA ARG A 120 10.56 -9.50 -13.39
C ARG A 120 10.47 -10.21 -14.73
N ASN A 121 10.80 -9.52 -15.83
CA ASN A 121 10.70 -10.02 -17.20
C ASN A 121 9.30 -10.60 -17.50
N GLN A 122 8.25 -9.88 -17.12
CA GLN A 122 6.86 -10.26 -17.39
C GLN A 122 6.25 -9.31 -18.42
N ASP A 123 5.58 -9.88 -19.41
CA ASP A 123 4.92 -9.15 -20.49
C ASP A 123 3.46 -8.80 -20.19
N ARG A 124 2.93 -9.30 -19.07
CA ARG A 124 1.55 -9.15 -18.59
C ARG A 124 1.49 -9.31 -17.07
N ARG A 125 0.35 -8.96 -16.47
CA ARG A 125 0.14 -8.92 -15.01
C ARG A 125 -0.76 -10.03 -14.45
N ASP A 126 -1.56 -10.67 -15.29
CA ASP A 126 -2.43 -11.80 -14.92
C ASP A 126 -1.67 -13.13 -14.91
N VAL A 127 -0.58 -13.14 -14.15
CA VAL A 127 0.31 -14.28 -13.94
C VAL A 127 0.43 -14.60 -12.46
N VAL A 128 0.67 -15.87 -12.14
CA VAL A 128 1.15 -16.31 -10.84
C VAL A 128 2.59 -16.79 -11.00
N LEU A 129 3.50 -16.09 -10.35
CA LEU A 129 4.92 -16.41 -10.36
C LEU A 129 5.18 -17.45 -9.27
N MET A 130 5.59 -18.66 -9.67
CA MET A 130 5.78 -19.82 -8.81
C MET A 130 7.22 -20.33 -8.86
N ASN A 131 7.66 -20.97 -7.77
CA ASN A 131 8.90 -21.74 -7.80
C ASN A 131 8.81 -22.88 -8.82
N LYS A 132 9.90 -23.16 -9.53
CA LYS A 132 9.97 -24.21 -10.57
C LYS A 132 9.66 -25.61 -10.04
N ASP A 133 10.13 -25.94 -8.83
CA ASP A 133 9.90 -27.26 -8.24
C ASP A 133 8.46 -27.40 -7.77
N ASP A 134 7.84 -26.34 -7.28
CA ASP A 134 6.42 -26.34 -6.95
C ASP A 134 5.58 -26.53 -8.21
N MET A 135 5.93 -25.87 -9.32
CA MET A 135 5.26 -26.09 -10.61
C MET A 135 5.37 -27.54 -11.05
N PHE A 136 6.58 -28.12 -10.95
CA PHE A 136 6.80 -29.52 -11.28
C PHE A 136 5.97 -30.47 -10.41
N GLN A 137 5.90 -30.23 -9.10
CA GLN A 137 5.09 -31.03 -8.17
C GLN A 137 3.59 -30.92 -8.47
N MET A 138 3.13 -29.72 -8.86
CA MET A 138 1.76 -29.47 -9.29
C MET A 138 1.44 -30.00 -10.69
N GLY A 139 2.44 -30.45 -11.45
CA GLY A 139 2.28 -30.87 -12.84
C GLY A 139 2.02 -29.73 -13.82
N PHE A 140 2.39 -28.49 -13.47
CA PHE A 140 2.19 -27.31 -14.30
C PHE A 140 3.38 -27.04 -15.23
N SER A 141 3.05 -26.71 -16.47
CA SER A 141 3.96 -26.13 -17.45
C SER A 141 3.83 -24.61 -17.48
N GLU A 142 4.87 -23.93 -17.94
CA GLU A 142 4.83 -22.49 -18.14
C GLU A 142 3.68 -22.09 -19.07
N ASN A 143 2.87 -21.10 -18.65
CA ASN A 143 1.62 -20.66 -19.30
C ASN A 143 0.41 -21.57 -19.17
N ASP A 144 0.46 -22.60 -18.32
CA ASP A 144 -0.79 -23.29 -17.99
C ASP A 144 -1.77 -22.31 -17.31
N SER A 145 -3.02 -22.40 -17.74
CA SER A 145 -4.11 -21.62 -17.17
C SER A 145 -4.55 -22.25 -15.85
N VAL A 146 -4.53 -21.47 -14.78
CA VAL A 146 -4.86 -21.91 -13.42
C VAL A 146 -5.94 -21.02 -12.78
N SER A 147 -6.61 -21.58 -11.77
CA SER A 147 -7.43 -20.84 -10.82
C SER A 147 -6.63 -20.62 -9.54
N VAL A 148 -6.62 -19.38 -9.04
CA VAL A 148 -6.06 -19.01 -7.73
C VAL A 148 -7.20 -18.63 -6.81
N LYS A 149 -7.35 -19.37 -5.71
CA LYS A 149 -8.44 -19.19 -4.75
C LYS A 149 -7.90 -18.84 -3.38
N SER A 150 -8.57 -17.94 -2.68
CA SER A 150 -8.36 -17.70 -1.26
C SER A 150 -9.68 -17.88 -0.50
N LYS A 151 -9.68 -17.60 0.80
CA LYS A 151 -10.91 -17.53 1.60
C LYS A 151 -11.87 -16.40 1.20
N THR A 152 -11.41 -15.40 0.44
CA THR A 152 -12.20 -14.21 0.09
C THR A 152 -12.60 -14.13 -1.38
N GLY A 153 -11.93 -14.87 -2.26
CA GLY A 153 -12.19 -14.77 -3.69
C GLY A 153 -11.48 -15.83 -4.52
N VAL A 154 -11.75 -15.77 -5.83
CA VAL A 154 -11.16 -16.64 -6.85
C VAL A 154 -10.79 -15.76 -8.05
N MET A 155 -9.61 -15.99 -8.60
CA MET A 155 -9.17 -15.46 -9.88
C MET A 155 -8.95 -16.61 -10.84
N ASN A 156 -9.65 -16.60 -11.97
CA ASN A 156 -9.54 -17.63 -13.01
C ASN A 156 -8.65 -17.13 -14.16
N HIS A 157 -8.22 -18.07 -15.01
CA HIS A 157 -7.43 -17.80 -16.20
C HIS A 157 -6.08 -17.10 -15.93
N ILE A 158 -5.51 -17.35 -14.76
CA ILE A 158 -4.18 -16.84 -14.40
C ILE A 158 -3.14 -17.75 -15.03
N LEU A 159 -2.09 -17.18 -15.63
CA LEU A 159 -1.02 -17.98 -16.22
C LEU A 159 0.08 -18.25 -15.21
N VAL A 160 0.45 -19.51 -15.03
CA VAL A 160 1.59 -19.86 -14.16
C VAL A 160 2.91 -19.62 -14.87
N ARG A 161 3.86 -18.97 -14.18
CA ARG A 161 5.21 -18.68 -14.70
C ARG A 161 6.28 -19.08 -13.69
N PRO A 162 7.38 -19.70 -14.14
CA PRO A 162 8.49 -20.02 -13.26
C PRO A 162 9.20 -18.74 -12.82
N PHE A 163 9.51 -18.63 -11.53
CA PHE A 163 10.19 -17.48 -10.96
C PHE A 163 11.08 -17.92 -9.79
N ASP A 164 12.14 -17.14 -9.55
CA ASP A 164 13.04 -17.36 -8.42
C ASP A 164 12.40 -16.83 -7.12
N ILE A 165 11.51 -17.65 -6.57
CA ILE A 165 10.86 -17.45 -5.28
C ILE A 165 11.00 -18.70 -4.42
N LYS A 166 10.96 -18.55 -3.10
CA LYS A 166 10.96 -19.67 -2.15
C LYS A 166 9.78 -20.62 -2.42
N LYS A 167 10.03 -21.92 -2.29
CA LYS A 167 8.98 -22.96 -2.32
C LYS A 167 7.85 -22.67 -1.33
N GLY A 168 6.62 -22.97 -1.73
CA GLY A 168 5.41 -22.70 -0.95
C GLY A 168 5.00 -21.22 -0.96
N ALA A 169 5.61 -20.37 -1.78
CA ALA A 169 5.24 -18.97 -1.93
C ALA A 169 5.05 -18.60 -3.40
N VAL A 170 4.14 -17.65 -3.65
CA VAL A 170 3.80 -17.18 -4.99
C VAL A 170 3.70 -15.66 -5.04
N LEU A 171 4.01 -15.06 -6.19
CA LEU A 171 3.81 -13.63 -6.42
C LEU A 171 2.70 -13.40 -7.43
N MET A 172 1.88 -12.40 -7.16
CA MET A 172 0.92 -11.88 -8.13
C MET A 172 0.78 -10.36 -7.98
N TYR A 173 0.32 -9.71 -9.04
CA TYR A 173 0.30 -8.25 -9.12
C TYR A 173 -0.90 -7.61 -8.40
N TYR A 174 -0.61 -6.54 -7.67
CA TYR A 174 -1.57 -5.57 -7.15
C TYR A 174 -1.92 -4.57 -8.26
N PRO A 175 -3.15 -4.03 -8.36
CA PRO A 175 -4.29 -4.23 -7.46
C PRO A 175 -5.16 -5.45 -7.75
N GLU A 176 -4.89 -6.20 -8.82
CA GLU A 176 -5.73 -7.30 -9.33
C GLU A 176 -5.98 -8.36 -8.24
N VAL A 177 -4.95 -8.68 -7.47
CA VAL A 177 -5.01 -9.70 -6.41
C VAL A 177 -5.71 -9.26 -5.13
N ASN A 178 -6.20 -8.02 -5.04
CA ASN A 178 -6.96 -7.57 -3.86
C ASN A 178 -8.23 -8.41 -3.63
N SER A 179 -8.79 -9.01 -4.69
CA SER A 179 -9.92 -9.95 -4.56
C SER A 179 -9.58 -11.19 -3.72
N LEU A 180 -8.30 -11.58 -3.68
CA LEU A 180 -7.81 -12.72 -2.91
C LEU A 180 -7.41 -12.35 -1.47
N ILE A 181 -7.24 -11.06 -1.16
CA ILE A 181 -6.70 -10.62 0.12
C ILE A 181 -7.82 -10.42 1.15
N SER A 182 -7.60 -10.96 2.35
CA SER A 182 -8.54 -10.82 3.46
C SER A 182 -8.77 -9.36 3.87
N GLN A 183 -10.01 -9.02 4.16
CA GLN A 183 -10.36 -7.76 4.85
C GLN A 183 -10.05 -7.80 6.36
N SER A 184 -9.57 -8.95 6.88
CA SER A 184 -9.04 -9.03 8.24
C SER A 184 -7.84 -8.10 8.39
N VAL A 185 -7.81 -7.36 9.49
CA VAL A 185 -6.78 -6.35 9.76
C VAL A 185 -6.07 -6.64 11.07
N ASP A 186 -4.83 -6.19 11.17
CA ASP A 186 -4.10 -6.14 12.44
C ASP A 186 -4.93 -5.34 13.47
N PRO A 187 -5.15 -5.85 14.69
CA PRO A 187 -6.04 -5.23 15.67
C PRO A 187 -5.57 -3.85 16.13
N LEU A 188 -4.27 -3.57 16.07
CA LEU A 188 -3.69 -2.30 16.52
C LEU A 188 -3.63 -1.26 15.40
N SER A 189 -2.97 -1.60 14.29
CA SER A 189 -2.73 -0.69 13.16
C SER A 189 -3.87 -0.64 12.15
N ARG A 190 -4.81 -1.59 12.22
CA ARG A 190 -5.90 -1.75 11.24
C ARG A 190 -5.41 -1.98 9.80
N THR A 191 -4.18 -2.46 9.63
CA THR A 191 -3.58 -2.76 8.32
C THR A 191 -3.93 -4.19 7.86
N PRO A 192 -4.40 -4.40 6.62
CA PRO A 192 -4.61 -5.74 6.05
C PRO A 192 -3.31 -6.51 5.75
N GLY A 193 -3.40 -7.83 5.74
CA GLY A 193 -2.28 -8.76 5.48
C GLY A 193 -1.89 -8.92 4.00
N PHE A 194 -1.54 -7.83 3.31
CA PHE A 194 -1.22 -7.83 1.87
C PHE A 194 -0.04 -8.73 1.46
N LYS A 195 0.84 -9.06 2.41
CA LYS A 195 2.04 -9.90 2.20
C LYS A 195 1.91 -11.28 2.82
N SER A 196 0.72 -11.65 3.29
CA SER A 196 0.49 -12.96 3.87
C SER A 196 -0.97 -13.37 3.69
N THR A 197 -1.27 -13.88 2.49
CA THR A 197 -2.56 -14.52 2.18
C THR A 197 -2.32 -15.96 1.76
N ILE A 198 -3.00 -16.92 2.37
CA ILE A 198 -2.98 -18.32 1.90
C ILE A 198 -3.88 -18.42 0.67
N VAL A 199 -3.35 -19.00 -0.41
CA VAL A 199 -4.08 -19.30 -1.63
C VAL A 199 -3.94 -20.77 -2.01
N ILE A 200 -4.94 -21.31 -2.67
CA ILE A 200 -4.94 -22.63 -3.28
C ILE A 200 -4.85 -22.43 -4.79
N ILE A 201 -3.92 -23.13 -5.45
CA ILE A 201 -3.75 -23.08 -6.90
C ILE A 201 -4.20 -24.42 -7.49
N GLN A 202 -5.04 -24.36 -8.53
CA GLN A 202 -5.60 -25.54 -9.19
C GLN A 202 -5.55 -25.36 -10.71
N ALA A 203 -5.45 -26.47 -11.46
CA ALA A 203 -5.60 -26.44 -12.90
C ALA A 203 -6.91 -25.75 -13.30
N GLY A 204 -6.86 -24.90 -14.33
CA GLY A 204 -8.04 -24.20 -14.83
C GLY A 204 -9.09 -25.19 -15.31
N GLN A 205 -10.36 -24.98 -14.93
CA GLN A 205 -11.45 -25.68 -15.56
C GLN A 205 -11.70 -25.06 -16.94
N SER A 206 -11.76 -25.91 -17.97
CA SER A 206 -12.13 -25.53 -19.34
C SER A 206 -13.52 -24.94 -19.43
#